data_AF-A0A174LS86-F1
#
_entry.id   AF-A0A174LS86-F1
#
_cell.length_a   1.000
_cell.length_b   1.000
_cell.length_c   1.000
_cell.angle_alpha   90.00
_cell.angle_beta   90.00
_cell.angle_gamma   90.00
#
_symmetry.space_group_name_H-M   'P 1'
#
loop_
_entity.id
_entity.type
_entity.pdbx_description
1 polymer ?
#
loop_
_entity_poly.entity_id
_entity_poly.type
_entity_poly.pdbx_seq_one_letter_code
_entity_poly.pdbx_strand_id
1 'polypeptide(L)'
;MLICKLDDLKSGNCFRSEFIGKDQTGRKRYRGISFKKTLFGDIEDCNYYPLVKELIILAGKKKLLEAIKDHCRENCAWLKTENDVENYAMECLVLKAYEHWQLFQEQAPEPDKWIFYFEDIKMISGSL
;
A
#
# COMPACT_ATOMS: atom_id res chain seq x y z
N MET A 1 -11.26 5.55 15.40
CA MET A 1 -12.06 5.21 14.21
C MET A 1 -11.41 5.88 13.02
N LEU A 2 -10.80 5.09 12.14
CA LEU A 2 -10.29 5.54 10.84
C LEU A 2 -11.35 5.22 9.79
N ILE A 3 -11.76 6.23 9.05
CA ILE A 3 -12.65 6.09 7.90
C ILE A 3 -11.84 6.49 6.68
N CYS A 4 -11.64 5.57 5.75
CA CYS A 4 -10.91 5.87 4.52
C CYS A 4 -11.51 5.13 3.34
N LYS A 5 -11.32 5.69 2.15
CA LYS A 5 -11.38 4.97 0.89
C LYS A 5 -9.98 4.47 0.57
N LEU A 6 -9.90 3.40 -0.22
CA LEU A 6 -8.62 2.86 -0.66
C LEU A 6 -7.79 3.91 -1.45
N ASP A 7 -8.46 4.74 -2.24
CA ASP A 7 -7.85 5.84 -2.98
C ASP A 7 -7.27 6.96 -2.10
N ASP A 8 -7.63 7.03 -0.81
CA ASP A 8 -7.06 8.01 0.12
C ASP A 8 -5.60 7.65 0.51
N LEU A 9 -5.17 6.42 0.19
CA LEU A 9 -3.79 5.97 0.35
C LEU A 9 -2.88 6.30 -0.84
N LYS A 10 -3.40 6.98 -1.87
CA LYS A 10 -2.57 7.48 -2.98
C LYS A 10 -1.37 8.24 -2.42
N SER A 11 -0.21 7.85 -2.89
CA SER A 11 1.04 8.29 -2.29
C SER A 11 2.16 8.41 -3.30
N GLY A 12 3.08 9.33 -3.00
CA GLY A 12 4.35 9.47 -3.72
C GLY A 12 5.46 8.67 -3.05
N ASN A 13 6.30 8.03 -3.87
CA ASN A 13 7.54 7.39 -3.43
C ASN A 13 8.51 8.45 -2.87
N CYS A 14 8.96 8.25 -1.63
CA CYS A 14 9.92 9.12 -0.97
C CYS A 14 11.03 8.32 -0.31
N PHE A 15 12.18 8.98 -0.13
CA PHE A 15 13.34 8.39 0.53
C PHE A 15 13.94 9.40 1.51
N ARG A 16 14.33 8.91 2.70
CA ARG A 16 15.09 9.68 3.68
C ARG A 16 16.22 8.85 4.26
N SER A 17 17.23 9.53 4.79
CA SER A 17 18.29 8.90 5.56
C SER A 17 18.12 9.19 7.05
N GLU A 18 18.31 8.17 7.88
CA GLU A 18 18.27 8.27 9.34
C GLU A 18 19.65 7.92 9.90
N PHE A 19 20.17 8.74 10.81
CA PHE A 19 21.44 8.47 11.47
C PHE A 19 21.29 7.35 12.49
N ILE A 20 22.06 6.27 12.34
CA ILE A 20 21.97 5.08 13.22
C ILE A 20 23.15 4.92 14.18
N GLY A 21 24.16 5.80 14.10
CA GLY A 21 25.32 5.77 14.99
C GLY A 21 26.64 5.83 14.24
N LYS A 22 27.72 5.48 14.94
CA LYS A 22 29.07 5.42 14.36
C LYS A 22 29.57 3.98 14.35
N ASP A 23 30.40 3.64 13.37
CA ASP A 23 31.14 2.37 13.37
C ASP A 23 32.33 2.41 14.34
N GLN A 24 33.05 1.30 14.44
CA GLN A 24 34.23 1.15 15.30
C GLN A 24 35.38 2.12 14.93
N THR A 25 35.37 2.68 13.71
CA THR A 25 36.35 3.66 13.22
C THR A 25 35.87 5.11 13.40
N GLY A 26 34.69 5.31 13.99
CA GLY A 26 34.09 6.63 14.21
C GLY A 26 33.34 7.20 13.00
N ARG A 27 33.19 6.45 11.89
CA ARG A 27 32.45 6.92 10.70
C ARG A 27 30.96 6.86 10.97
N LYS A 28 30.23 7.91 10.55
CA LYS A 28 28.77 7.98 10.67
C LYS A 28 28.11 6.92 9.77
N ARG A 29 27.18 6.17 10.34
CA ARG A 29 26.32 5.23 9.63
C ARG A 29 24.92 5.81 9.53
N TYR A 30 24.29 5.55 8.39
CA TYR A 30 22.91 5.94 8.12
C TYR A 30 22.12 4.74 7.62
N ARG A 31 20.83 4.71 7.93
CA ARG A 31 19.85 3.80 7.35
C ARG A 31 19.06 4.53 6.28
N GLY A 32 18.94 3.92 5.10
CA GLY A 32 17.99 4.37 4.08
C GLY A 32 16.59 3.90 4.43
N ILE A 33 15.62 4.81 4.38
CA ILE A 33 14.21 4.54 4.67
C ILE A 33 13.39 4.99 3.46
N SER A 34 12.75 4.02 2.81
CA SER A 34 11.73 4.26 1.80
C SER A 34 10.36 4.40 2.48
N PHE A 35 9.60 5.40 2.08
CA PHE A 35 8.29 5.69 2.65
C PHE A 35 7.34 6.32 1.64
N LYS A 36 6.06 6.26 1.96
CA LYS A 36 4.95 6.84 1.23
C LYS A 36 4.42 8.06 1.95
N LYS A 37 4.29 9.18 1.24
CA LYS A 37 3.53 10.35 1.72
C LYS A 37 2.06 10.12 1.46
N THR A 38 1.28 9.93 2.50
CA THR A 38 -0.18 9.74 2.42
C THR A 38 -0.92 10.89 3.09
N LEU A 39 -2.24 10.96 2.91
CA LEU A 39 -3.10 11.88 3.68
C LEU A 39 -3.08 11.59 5.20
N PHE A 40 -2.65 10.39 5.60
CA PHE A 40 -2.55 9.96 7.00
C PHE A 40 -1.15 10.17 7.59
N GLY A 41 -0.25 10.81 6.83
CA GLY A 41 1.15 11.03 7.20
C GLY A 41 2.11 10.13 6.42
N ASP A 42 3.37 10.18 6.84
CA ASP A 42 4.46 9.40 6.23
C ASP A 42 4.44 7.97 6.77
N ILE A 43 4.23 6.98 5.88
CA ILE A 43 4.20 5.56 6.23
C ILE A 43 5.38 4.87 5.56
N GLU A 44 6.26 4.23 6.34
CA GLU A 44 7.38 3.46 5.77
C GLU A 44 6.88 2.29 4.92
N ASP A 45 7.60 1.96 3.85
CA ASP A 45 7.20 0.91 2.90
C ASP A 45 6.94 -0.43 3.58
N CYS A 46 7.71 -0.75 4.64
CA CYS A 46 7.53 -1.97 5.43
C CYS A 46 6.17 -2.06 6.13
N ASN A 47 5.50 -0.93 6.39
CA ASN A 47 4.18 -0.87 6.99
C ASN A 47 3.10 -0.55 5.96
N TYR A 48 3.44 0.22 4.91
CA TYR A 48 2.49 0.66 3.89
C TYR A 48 1.90 -0.50 3.09
N TYR A 49 2.74 -1.37 2.52
CA TYR A 49 2.25 -2.45 1.66
C TYR A 49 1.40 -3.50 2.40
N PRO A 50 1.77 -3.97 3.60
CA PRO A 50 0.89 -4.83 4.40
C PRO A 50 -0.48 -4.18 4.68
N LEU A 51 -0.49 -2.90 5.06
CA LEU A 51 -1.72 -2.15 5.33
C LEU A 51 -2.61 -2.06 4.09
N VAL A 52 -2.04 -1.68 2.95
CA VAL A 52 -2.77 -1.55 1.67
C VAL A 52 -3.34 -2.90 1.24
N LYS A 53 -2.57 -3.98 1.40
CA LYS A 53 -3.02 -5.34 1.08
C LYS A 53 -4.24 -5.75 1.91
N GLU A 54 -4.23 -5.48 3.21
CA GLU A 54 -5.36 -5.73 4.09
C GLU A 54 -6.60 -4.94 3.64
N LEU A 55 -6.44 -3.65 3.35
CA LEU A 55 -7.52 -2.78 2.91
C LEU A 55 -8.10 -3.19 1.55
N ILE A 56 -7.28 -3.67 0.62
CA ILE A 56 -7.73 -4.25 -0.65
C ILE A 56 -8.63 -5.47 -0.40
N ILE A 57 -8.23 -6.35 0.52
CA ILE A 57 -9.01 -7.55 0.88
C ILE A 57 -10.33 -7.15 1.53
N LEU A 58 -10.33 -6.21 2.48
CA LEU A 58 -11.53 -5.70 3.14
C LEU A 58 -12.48 -4.99 2.15
N ALA A 59 -11.94 -4.29 1.16
CA ALA A 59 -12.72 -3.70 0.07
C ALA A 59 -13.29 -4.76 -0.90
N GLY A 60 -12.89 -6.02 -0.80
CA GLY A 60 -13.29 -7.10 -1.71
C GLY A 60 -12.60 -7.04 -3.08
N LYS A 61 -11.53 -6.26 -3.23
CA LYS A 61 -10.80 -6.05 -4.49
C LYS A 61 -9.68 -7.07 -4.72
N LYS A 62 -9.65 -8.19 -3.98
CA LYS A 62 -8.61 -9.23 -4.10
C LYS A 62 -8.50 -9.81 -5.52
N LYS A 63 -9.62 -10.10 -6.19
CA LYS A 63 -9.61 -10.64 -7.56
C LYS A 63 -9.03 -9.63 -8.56
N LEU A 64 -9.37 -8.35 -8.39
CA LEU A 64 -8.81 -7.27 -9.21
C LEU A 64 -7.29 -7.15 -8.99
N LEU A 65 -6.81 -7.24 -7.75
CA LEU A 65 -5.38 -7.25 -7.47
C LEU A 65 -4.65 -8.40 -8.18
N GLU A 66 -5.19 -9.61 -8.17
CA GLU A 66 -4.56 -10.73 -8.90
C GLU A 66 -4.55 -10.51 -10.42
N ALA A 67 -5.64 -9.98 -11.01
CA ALA A 67 -5.67 -9.65 -12.43
C ALA A 67 -4.63 -8.58 -12.80
N ILE A 68 -4.44 -7.57 -11.95
CA ILE A 68 -3.40 -6.54 -12.12
C ILE A 68 -2.01 -7.17 -11.99
N LYS A 69 -1.78 -8.07 -11.02
CA LYS A 69 -0.50 -8.79 -10.88
C LYS A 69 -0.18 -9.59 -12.12
N ASP A 70 -1.14 -10.34 -12.67
CA ASP A 70 -0.97 -11.12 -13.90
C ASP A 70 -0.55 -10.20 -15.06
N HIS A 71 -1.26 -9.07 -15.23
CA HIS A 71 -0.89 -8.05 -16.22
C HIS A 71 0.54 -7.52 -16.01
N CYS A 72 0.92 -7.20 -14.76
CA CYS A 72 2.26 -6.71 -14.45
C CYS A 72 3.36 -7.75 -14.72
N ARG A 73 3.13 -9.05 -14.45
CA ARG A 73 4.11 -10.10 -14.76
C ARG A 73 4.38 -10.22 -16.25
N GLU A 74 3.36 -10.02 -17.07
CA GLU A 74 3.47 -10.13 -18.53
C GLU A 74 4.03 -8.85 -19.18
N ASN A 75 3.76 -7.67 -18.63
CA ASN A 75 4.01 -6.39 -19.30
C ASN A 75 5.09 -5.51 -18.64
N CYS A 76 5.50 -5.80 -17.40
CA CYS A 76 6.45 -4.98 -16.64
C CYS A 76 7.80 -5.70 -16.45
N ALA A 77 8.61 -5.75 -17.51
CA ALA A 77 9.91 -6.45 -17.52
C ALA A 77 10.94 -5.94 -16.49
N TRP A 78 10.72 -4.77 -15.87
CA TRP A 78 11.60 -4.21 -14.84
C TRP A 78 11.34 -4.76 -13.43
N LEU A 79 10.23 -5.48 -13.21
CA LEU A 79 9.89 -6.09 -11.92
C LEU A 79 10.64 -7.42 -11.79
N LYS A 80 11.52 -7.53 -10.80
CA LYS A 80 12.49 -8.64 -10.70
C LYS A 80 12.02 -9.77 -9.79
N THR A 81 11.17 -9.44 -8.81
CA THR A 81 10.68 -10.38 -7.80
C THR A 81 9.17 -10.34 -7.73
N GLU A 82 8.56 -11.42 -7.21
CA GLU A 82 7.10 -11.44 -6.97
C GLU A 82 6.67 -10.37 -5.96
N ASN A 83 7.56 -9.98 -5.04
CA ASN A 83 7.31 -8.87 -4.12
C ASN A 83 7.29 -7.52 -4.85
N ASP A 84 8.15 -7.31 -5.85
CA ASP A 84 8.11 -6.10 -6.70
C ASP A 84 6.80 -6.07 -7.50
N VAL A 85 6.37 -7.21 -8.04
CA VAL A 85 5.10 -7.37 -8.75
C VAL A 85 3.91 -7.04 -7.85
N GLU A 86 3.85 -7.63 -6.66
CA GLU A 86 2.75 -7.41 -5.73
C GLU A 86 2.69 -5.94 -5.28
N ASN A 87 3.82 -5.35 -4.91
CA ASN A 87 3.89 -3.94 -4.51
C ASN A 87 3.46 -2.99 -5.63
N TYR A 88 3.96 -3.22 -6.84
CA TYR A 88 3.60 -2.39 -7.99
C TYR A 88 2.13 -2.55 -8.39
N ALA A 89 1.60 -3.78 -8.36
CA ALA A 89 0.18 -4.03 -8.62
C ALA A 89 -0.73 -3.32 -7.60
N MET A 90 -0.34 -3.31 -6.31
CA MET A 90 -1.06 -2.54 -5.29
C MET A 90 -1.03 -1.04 -5.57
N GLU A 91 0.10 -0.49 -6.03
CA GLU A 91 0.18 0.92 -6.45
C GLU A 91 -0.73 1.20 -7.64
N CYS A 92 -0.72 0.34 -8.67
CA CYS A 92 -1.61 0.48 -9.83
C CYS A 92 -3.08 0.46 -9.42
N LEU A 93 -3.46 -0.40 -8.46
CA LEU A 93 -4.81 -0.49 -7.94
C LEU A 93 -5.21 0.78 -7.17
N VAL A 94 -4.39 1.23 -6.22
CA VAL A 94 -4.66 2.43 -5.40
C VAL A 94 -4.70 3.70 -6.26
N LEU A 95 -3.85 3.79 -7.27
CA LEU A 95 -3.80 4.93 -8.20
C LEU A 95 -4.84 4.82 -9.33
N LYS A 96 -5.55 3.70 -9.44
CA LYS A 96 -6.44 3.38 -10.57
C LYS A 96 -5.76 3.43 -11.93
N ALA A 97 -4.45 3.18 -11.97
CA ALA A 97 -3.68 3.17 -13.21
C ALA A 97 -4.18 2.09 -14.20
N TYR A 98 -4.71 0.99 -13.66
CA TYR A 98 -5.25 -0.11 -14.46
C TYR A 98 -6.47 0.30 -15.30
N GLU A 99 -7.23 1.32 -14.91
CA GLU A 99 -8.41 1.80 -15.67
C GLU A 99 -8.02 2.32 -17.07
N HIS A 100 -6.75 2.67 -17.26
CA HIS A 100 -6.23 3.12 -18.55
C HIS A 100 -5.72 1.98 -19.44
N TRP A 101 -5.65 0.74 -18.94
CA TRP A 101 -5.19 -0.41 -19.71
C TRP A 101 -6.34 -1.01 -20.53
N GLN A 102 -6.07 -1.37 -21.78
CA GLN A 102 -7.08 -1.88 -22.73
C GLN A 102 -7.92 -3.03 -22.16
N LEU A 103 -7.31 -3.95 -21.41
CA LEU A 103 -7.96 -5.12 -20.81
C LEU A 103 -9.04 -4.75 -19.76
N PHE A 104 -8.98 -3.54 -19.20
CA PHE A 104 -9.83 -3.10 -18.10
C PHE A 104 -10.78 -1.95 -18.49
N GLN A 105 -10.65 -1.38 -19.70
CA GLN A 105 -11.46 -0.24 -20.15
C GLN A 105 -12.96 -0.55 -20.29
N GLU A 106 -13.33 -1.81 -20.50
CA GLU A 106 -14.73 -2.25 -20.62
C GLU A 106 -15.39 -2.60 -19.28
N GLN A 107 -14.63 -2.60 -18.17
CA GLN A 107 -15.17 -2.88 -16.85
C GLN A 107 -15.75 -1.59 -16.26
N ALA A 108 -17.02 -1.60 -15.88
CA ALA A 108 -17.61 -0.49 -15.13
C ALA A 108 -16.80 -0.30 -13.83
N PRO A 109 -16.40 0.93 -13.48
CA PRO A 109 -15.65 1.16 -12.25
C PRO A 109 -16.49 0.71 -11.06
N GLU A 110 -15.98 -0.25 -10.28
CA GLU A 110 -16.63 -0.62 -9.04
C GLU A 110 -16.66 0.59 -8.10
N PRO A 111 -17.81 0.90 -7.47
CA PRO A 111 -17.90 2.03 -6.56
C PRO A 111 -16.93 1.82 -5.39
N ASP A 112 -16.20 2.87 -5.04
CA ASP A 112 -15.28 2.82 -3.91
C ASP A 112 -16.05 2.55 -2.62
N LYS A 113 -15.64 1.49 -1.91
CA LYS A 113 -16.19 1.15 -0.61
C LYS A 113 -15.52 1.99 0.47
N TRP A 114 -16.32 2.49 1.39
CA TRP A 114 -15.83 3.06 2.63
C TRP A 114 -15.34 1.94 3.54
N ILE A 115 -14.11 2.06 4.02
CA ILE A 115 -13.53 1.15 5.00
C ILE A 115 -13.60 1.83 6.36
N PHE A 116 -14.23 1.15 7.31
CA PHE A 116 -14.33 1.59 8.70
C PHE A 116 -13.38 0.70 9.52
N TYR A 117 -12.30 1.29 10.01
CA TYR A 117 -11.34 0.63 10.86
C TYR A 117 -11.44 1.16 12.30
N PHE A 118 -11.64 0.26 13.24
CA PHE A 118 -11.70 0.56 14.67
C PHE A 118 -10.48 -0.08 15.33
N GLU A 119 -9.64 0.73 15.98
CA GLU A 119 -8.73 0.17 16.99
C GLU A 119 -9.58 -0.44 18.10
N ASP A 120 -9.17 -1.60 18.61
CA ASP A 120 -9.86 -2.44 19.60
C ASP A 120 -11.01 -1.73 20.33
N ILE A 121 -12.24 -2.14 20.05
CA ILE A 121 -13.37 -1.81 20.90
C ILE A 121 -13.13 -2.57 22.20
N LYS A 122 -12.47 -1.92 23.18
CA LYS A 122 -12.55 -2.36 24.57
C LYS A 122 -14.03 -2.26 24.94
N MET A 123 -14.73 -3.38 24.79
CA MET A 123 -16.03 -3.57 25.42
C MET A 123 -15.81 -3.23 26.89
N ILE A 124 -16.41 -2.14 27.36
CA ILE A 124 -16.54 -1.88 28.78
C ILE A 124 -17.36 -3.08 29.27
N SER A 125 -16.68 -4.08 29.85
CA SER A 125 -17.32 -5.14 30.58
C SER A 125 -18.03 -4.44 31.73
N GLY A 126 -19.31 -4.16 31.55
CA GLY A 126 -20.17 -3.63 32.59
C GLY A 126 -20.07 -4.57 33.78
N SER A 127 -19.55 -4.03 34.87
CA SER A 127 -19.65 -4.67 36.18
C SER A 127 -21.13 -4.78 36.52
N LEU A 128 -21.61 -6.02 36.64
CA LEU A 128 -22.82 -6.39 37.38
C LEU A 128 -22.44 -7.48 38.37
#